data_AF-A0A2I0LFZ0-F1
#
_entry.id   AF-A0A2I0LFZ0-F1
#
_cell.length_a   1.000
_cell.length_b   1.000
_cell.length_c   1.000
_cell.angle_alpha   90.00
_cell.angle_beta   90.00
_cell.angle_gamma   90.00
#
_symmetry.space_group_name_H-M   'P 1'
#
loop_
_entity.id
_entity.type
_entity.pdbx_description
1 polymer ?
#
loop_
_entity_poly.entity_id
_entity_poly.type
_entity_poly.pdbx_seq_one_letter_code
_entity_poly.pdbx_strand_id
1 'polypeptide(L)'
;MDLATAAESDDEWELCNDDGFIYKRKKRRVDSSSAAPPQADTEAAEEKFQGDRRKKTLLRIRDRYRRELALWEHLSSTCHAMQDRAQQLQRERERDVEEARDRTRTSSSGGPLAEEAPGEESSLEALLDKLLLKAEAQEVIIQDVSNLCDVAESLCKSREEEFKQSLIDLPIWASAPDLMAALSDD
;
A
#
# COMPACT_ATOMS: atom_id res chain seq x y z
N MET A 1 -40.56 4.36 64.98
CA MET A 1 -39.20 4.90 65.03
C MET A 1 -38.42 4.16 63.96
N ASP A 2 -38.56 4.63 62.73
CA ASP A 2 -37.82 4.20 61.55
C ASP A 2 -36.34 4.57 61.66
N LEU A 3 -35.47 3.72 61.10
CA LEU A 3 -34.25 4.08 60.35
C LEU A 3 -33.58 2.79 59.88
N ALA A 4 -34.11 2.24 58.78
CA ALA A 4 -33.38 1.29 57.96
C ALA A 4 -32.35 2.08 57.14
N THR A 5 -31.07 2.01 57.52
CA THR A 5 -29.96 2.48 56.71
C THR A 5 -29.81 1.57 55.50
N ALA A 6 -30.47 1.93 54.39
CA ALA A 6 -30.13 1.44 53.07
C ALA A 6 -28.71 1.93 52.76
N ALA A 7 -27.72 1.04 52.97
CA ALA A 7 -26.40 1.23 52.41
C ALA A 7 -26.52 1.03 50.90
N GLU A 8 -26.78 2.12 50.18
CA GLU A 8 -26.57 2.20 48.75
C GLU A 8 -25.13 1.74 48.50
N SER A 9 -24.97 0.59 47.87
CA SER A 9 -23.68 0.14 47.37
C SER A 9 -23.27 1.11 46.29
N ASP A 10 -22.45 2.09 46.67
CA ASP A 10 -21.79 3.01 45.75
C ASP A 10 -20.98 2.14 44.76
N ASP A 11 -21.54 1.96 43.57
CA ASP A 11 -20.92 1.22 42.47
C ASP A 11 -19.81 2.12 41.93
N GLU A 12 -18.66 2.12 42.62
CA GLU A 12 -17.50 2.91 42.25
C GLU A 12 -16.97 2.40 40.89
N TRP A 13 -17.16 3.21 39.84
CA TRP A 13 -16.66 2.92 38.50
C TRP A 13 -15.25 3.49 38.32
N GLU A 14 -14.30 2.68 37.85
CA GLU A 14 -12.97 3.13 37.46
C GLU A 14 -12.94 3.44 35.96
N LEU A 15 -12.18 4.47 35.59
CA LEU A 15 -11.95 4.86 34.20
C LEU A 15 -10.68 4.16 33.71
N CYS A 16 -10.82 3.20 32.80
CA CYS A 16 -9.70 2.46 32.20
C CYS A 16 -9.39 3.04 30.81
N ASN A 17 -8.10 3.09 30.45
CA ASN A 17 -7.64 3.47 29.12
C ASN A 17 -6.84 2.32 28.51
N ASP A 18 -7.44 1.63 27.55
CA ASP A 18 -6.79 0.56 26.79
C ASP A 18 -6.63 1.04 25.34
N ASP A 19 -5.37 1.18 24.89
CA ASP A 19 -5.00 1.58 23.53
C ASP A 19 -5.67 2.87 23.01
N GLY A 20 -5.91 3.84 23.91
CA GLY A 20 -6.54 5.12 23.57
C GLY A 20 -8.07 5.11 23.63
N PHE A 21 -8.68 3.97 23.96
CA PHE A 21 -10.10 3.86 24.26
C PHE A 21 -10.34 3.95 25.76
N ILE A 22 -11.11 4.97 26.15
CA ILE A 22 -11.46 5.22 27.53
C ILE A 22 -12.83 4.59 27.81
N TYR A 23 -12.90 3.64 28.75
CA TYR A 23 -14.15 3.02 29.16
C TYR A 23 -14.28 2.95 30.68
N LYS A 24 -15.53 2.83 31.15
CA LYS A 24 -15.85 2.65 32.57
C LYS A 24 -15.95 1.16 32.88
N ARG A 25 -15.26 0.70 33.92
CA ARG A 25 -15.38 -0.67 34.43
C ARG A 25 -15.74 -0.65 35.91
N LYS A 26 -16.55 -1.61 36.36
CA LYS A 26 -16.97 -1.72 37.76
C LYS A 26 -15.78 -2.17 38.60
N LYS A 27 -15.41 -1.38 39.62
CA LYS A 27 -14.29 -1.68 40.52
C LYS A 27 -14.61 -2.96 41.30
N ARG A 28 -13.75 -3.98 41.17
CA ARG A 28 -13.90 -5.21 41.96
C ARG A 28 -13.59 -4.87 43.42
N ARG A 29 -14.52 -5.18 44.35
CA ARG A 29 -14.26 -5.06 45.78
C ARG A 29 -13.15 -6.03 46.16
N VAL A 30 -11.95 -5.51 46.37
CA VAL A 30 -10.91 -6.24 47.11
C VAL A 30 -11.35 -6.14 48.56
N ASP A 31 -11.94 -7.21 49.09
CA ASP A 31 -12.17 -7.31 50.52
C ASP A 31 -10.81 -7.14 51.22
N SER A 32 -10.66 -6.09 52.04
CA SER A 32 -9.45 -5.76 52.79
C SER A 32 -9.11 -6.77 53.90
N SER A 33 -9.52 -8.04 53.76
CA SER A 33 -9.26 -9.14 54.68
C SER A 33 -8.86 -10.41 53.91
N SER A 34 -7.85 -10.31 53.06
CA SER A 34 -7.00 -11.46 52.75
C SER A 34 -5.66 -10.95 52.27
N ALA A 35 -4.59 -11.42 52.89
CA ALA A 35 -3.23 -11.02 52.59
C ALA A 35 -2.93 -11.15 51.09
N ALA A 36 -2.76 -10.02 50.42
CA ALA A 36 -2.38 -9.95 49.01
C ALA A 36 -0.89 -10.30 48.84
N PRO A 37 -0.51 -11.11 47.82
CA PRO A 37 0.86 -11.13 47.31
C PRO A 37 1.17 -9.83 46.52
N PRO A 38 2.44 -9.51 46.23
CA PRO A 38 2.85 -8.19 45.74
C PRO A 38 2.35 -7.94 44.30
N GLN A 39 1.26 -7.18 44.17
CA GLN A 39 0.70 -6.79 42.86
C GLN A 39 1.57 -5.77 42.10
N ALA A 40 2.48 -5.08 42.80
CA ALA A 40 3.38 -4.08 42.21
C ALA A 40 4.43 -4.72 41.26
N ASP A 41 4.82 -5.97 41.50
CA ASP A 41 5.85 -6.64 40.70
C ASP A 41 5.27 -7.20 39.37
N THR A 42 3.96 -7.48 39.32
CA THR A 42 3.28 -8.00 38.12
C THR A 42 2.96 -6.89 37.13
N GLU A 43 2.51 -5.71 37.58
CA GLU A 43 2.18 -4.58 36.70
C GLU A 43 3.44 -4.02 36.01
N ALA A 44 4.53 -3.84 36.77
CA ALA A 44 5.81 -3.38 36.21
C ALA A 44 6.46 -4.40 35.26
N ALA A 45 6.19 -5.69 35.44
CA ALA A 45 6.63 -6.72 34.50
C ALA A 45 5.79 -6.71 33.22
N GLU A 46 4.47 -6.60 33.34
CA GLU A 46 3.54 -6.52 32.20
C GLU A 46 3.80 -5.29 31.32
N GLU A 47 4.07 -4.12 31.91
CA GLU A 47 4.44 -2.91 31.16
C GLU A 47 5.74 -3.10 30.34
N LYS A 48 6.75 -3.77 30.91
CA LYS A 48 8.00 -4.10 30.19
C LYS A 48 7.74 -5.06 29.03
N PHE A 49 6.91 -6.09 29.22
CA PHE A 49 6.53 -7.00 28.15
C PHE A 49 5.77 -6.29 27.02
N GLN A 50 4.90 -5.33 27.35
CA GLN A 50 4.21 -4.51 26.35
C GLN A 50 5.19 -3.60 25.59
N GLY A 51 6.12 -2.95 26.31
CA GLY A 51 7.18 -2.13 25.70
C GLY A 51 8.05 -2.93 24.74
N ASP A 52 8.44 -4.15 25.12
CA ASP A 52 9.23 -5.04 24.29
C ASP A 52 8.48 -5.52 23.04
N ARG A 53 7.17 -5.80 23.16
CA ARG A 53 6.32 -6.14 22.02
C ARG A 53 6.23 -4.97 21.05
N ARG A 54 5.96 -3.76 21.55
CA ARG A 54 5.91 -2.52 20.75
C ARG A 54 7.24 -2.29 20.02
N LYS A 55 8.36 -2.39 20.72
CA LYS A 55 9.71 -2.24 20.15
C LYS A 55 9.98 -3.27 19.05
N LYS A 56 9.65 -4.54 19.28
CA LYS A 56 9.82 -5.61 18.27
C LYS A 56 8.99 -5.35 17.02
N THR A 57 7.74 -4.93 17.16
CA THR A 57 6.86 -4.59 16.02
C THR A 57 7.42 -3.41 15.23
N LEU A 58 7.82 -2.33 15.90
CA LEU A 58 8.42 -1.17 15.25
C LEU A 58 9.72 -1.52 14.51
N LEU A 59 10.58 -2.34 15.10
CA LEU A 59 11.79 -2.82 14.43
C LEU A 59 11.45 -3.65 13.18
N ARG A 60 10.46 -4.55 13.25
CA ARG A 60 10.01 -5.33 12.09
C ARG A 60 9.50 -4.43 10.96
N ILE A 61 8.69 -3.41 11.30
CA ILE A 61 8.17 -2.44 10.34
C ILE A 61 9.31 -1.65 9.69
N ARG A 62 10.24 -1.11 10.50
CA ARG A 62 11.43 -0.42 10.02
C ARG A 62 12.25 -1.29 9.06
N ASP A 63 12.49 -2.54 9.44
CA ASP A 63 13.30 -3.45 8.62
C ASP A 63 12.60 -3.84 7.32
N ARG A 64 11.26 -3.93 7.33
CA ARG A 64 10.45 -4.08 6.12
C ARG A 64 10.63 -2.90 5.19
N TYR A 65 10.41 -1.68 5.67
CA TYR A 65 10.55 -0.47 4.84
C TYR A 65 11.98 -0.26 4.35
N ARG A 66 13.00 -0.60 5.14
CA ARG A 66 14.39 -0.55 4.68
C ARG A 66 14.66 -1.50 3.51
N ARG A 67 14.15 -2.73 3.57
CA ARG A 67 14.28 -3.69 2.45
C ARG A 67 13.56 -3.19 1.20
N GLU A 68 12.37 -2.64 1.38
CA GLU A 68 11.58 -2.08 0.31
C GLU A 68 12.29 -0.88 -0.35
N LEU A 69 12.81 0.07 0.44
CA LEU A 69 13.61 1.19 -0.07
C LEU A 69 14.83 0.70 -0.86
N ALA A 70 15.57 -0.29 -0.36
CA ALA A 70 16.72 -0.85 -1.07
C ALA A 70 16.31 -1.49 -2.42
N LEU A 71 15.14 -2.15 -2.47
CA LEU A 71 14.60 -2.69 -3.72
C LEU A 71 14.27 -1.56 -4.71
N TRP A 72 13.59 -0.51 -4.24
CA TRP A 72 13.25 0.66 -5.05
C TRP A 72 14.49 1.37 -5.60
N GLU A 73 15.53 1.55 -4.78
CA GLU A 73 16.82 2.12 -5.20
C GLU A 73 17.50 1.26 -6.27
N HIS A 74 17.47 -0.07 -6.11
CA HIS A 74 18.05 -0.98 -7.08
C HIS A 74 17.32 -0.97 -8.44
N LEU A 75 15.98 -1.01 -8.41
CA LEU A 75 15.15 -0.92 -9.60
C LEU A 75 15.34 0.42 -10.32
N SER A 76 15.35 1.52 -9.56
CA SER A 76 15.60 2.86 -10.10
C SER A 76 16.96 2.94 -10.78
N SER A 77 18.01 2.43 -10.13
CA SER A 77 19.37 2.39 -10.70
C SER A 77 19.44 1.57 -11.98
N THR A 78 18.74 0.43 -12.03
CA THR A 78 18.69 -0.43 -13.22
C THR A 78 17.96 0.26 -14.37
N CYS A 79 16.86 0.94 -14.08
CA CYS A 79 16.09 1.68 -15.08
C CYS A 79 16.92 2.84 -15.67
N HIS A 80 17.60 3.62 -14.82
CA HIS A 80 18.52 4.67 -15.28
C HIS A 80 19.65 4.09 -16.13
N ALA A 81 20.27 2.97 -15.72
CA ALA A 81 21.32 2.32 -16.51
C ALA A 81 20.81 1.83 -17.88
N MET A 82 19.57 1.34 -17.96
CA MET A 82 18.95 0.98 -19.25
C MET A 82 18.71 2.21 -20.12
N GLN A 83 18.21 3.30 -19.53
CA GLN A 83 18.00 4.56 -20.24
C GLN A 83 19.32 5.14 -20.77
N ASP A 84 20.38 5.15 -19.97
CA ASP A 84 21.70 5.63 -20.37
C ASP A 84 22.26 4.82 -21.54
N ARG A 85 22.13 3.48 -21.48
CA ARG A 85 22.52 2.58 -22.59
C ARG A 85 21.71 2.86 -23.85
N ALA A 86 20.40 3.04 -23.74
CA ALA A 86 19.55 3.36 -24.88
C ALA A 86 19.94 4.69 -25.53
N GLN A 87 20.20 5.72 -24.72
CA GLN A 87 20.67 7.01 -25.22
C GLN A 87 22.06 6.92 -25.85
N GLN A 88 22.97 6.12 -25.28
CA GLN A 88 24.30 5.92 -25.85
C GLN A 88 24.21 5.26 -27.23
N LEU A 89 23.39 4.21 -27.38
CA LEU A 89 23.16 3.55 -28.66
C LEU A 89 22.54 4.50 -29.69
N GLN A 90 21.62 5.37 -29.27
CA GLN A 90 21.05 6.38 -30.16
C GLN A 90 22.13 7.37 -30.64
N ARG A 91 22.97 7.88 -29.75
CA ARG A 91 24.07 8.79 -30.12
C ARG A 91 25.09 8.12 -31.04
N GLU A 92 25.39 6.83 -30.82
CA GLU A 92 26.26 6.05 -31.70
C GLU A 92 25.67 5.93 -33.11
N ARG A 93 24.38 5.58 -33.22
CA ARG A 93 23.68 5.53 -34.52
C ARG A 93 23.66 6.88 -35.24
N GLU A 94 23.41 7.97 -34.51
CA GLU A 94 23.42 9.32 -35.08
C GLU A 94 24.82 9.70 -35.61
N ARG A 95 25.89 9.34 -34.89
CA ARG A 95 27.27 9.52 -35.37
C ARG A 95 27.59 8.67 -36.60
N ASP A 96 27.21 7.39 -36.60
CA ASP A 96 27.45 6.51 -37.74
C ASP A 96 26.73 6.98 -39.02
N VAL A 97 25.50 7.51 -38.87
CA VAL A 97 24.74 8.10 -39.97
C VAL A 97 25.41 9.37 -40.50
N GLU A 98 25.90 10.25 -39.63
CA GLU A 98 26.60 11.47 -40.06
C GLU A 98 27.94 11.12 -40.73
N GLU A 99 28.72 10.17 -40.19
CA GLU A 99 29.95 9.70 -40.83
C GLU A 99 29.70 9.05 -42.19
N ALA A 100 28.63 8.26 -42.33
CA ALA A 100 28.25 7.68 -43.62
C ALA A 100 27.85 8.77 -44.63
N ARG A 101 27.13 9.81 -44.18
CA ARG A 101 26.74 10.96 -45.00
C ARG A 101 27.97 11.73 -45.50
N ASP A 102 28.95 11.96 -44.64
CA ASP A 102 30.18 12.67 -44.98
C ASP A 102 31.09 11.85 -45.92
N ARG A 103 31.17 10.53 -45.75
CA ARG A 103 31.85 9.62 -46.70
C ARG A 103 31.19 9.61 -48.07
N THR A 104 29.86 9.66 -48.11
CA THR A 104 29.08 9.71 -49.35
C THR A 104 29.27 11.05 -50.06
N ARG A 105 29.28 12.17 -49.32
CA ARG A 105 29.56 13.52 -49.85
C ARG A 105 30.98 13.64 -50.43
N THR A 106 31.99 13.08 -49.77
CA THR A 106 33.38 13.12 -50.23
C THR A 106 33.64 12.18 -51.41
N SER A 107 32.90 11.08 -51.55
CA SER A 107 32.99 10.18 -52.72
C SER A 107 32.21 10.67 -53.95
N SER A 108 31.26 11.60 -53.78
CA SER A 108 30.37 12.13 -54.82
C SER A 108 30.91 13.37 -55.56
N SER A 109 32.23 13.59 -55.60
CA SER A 109 32.86 14.72 -56.33
C SER A 109 32.84 14.56 -57.87
N GLY A 110 31.82 13.92 -58.44
CA GLY A 110 31.70 13.70 -59.88
C GLY A 110 30.27 13.86 -60.40
N GLY A 111 29.92 15.10 -60.79
CA GLY A 111 28.88 15.38 -61.80
C GLY A 111 27.56 15.97 -61.29
N PRO A 112 27.11 17.12 -61.86
CA PRO A 112 25.79 17.69 -61.57
C PRO A 112 24.77 17.27 -62.65
N LEU A 113 23.57 16.85 -62.26
CA LEU A 113 22.34 17.21 -62.99
C LEU A 113 21.09 16.92 -62.16
N ALA A 114 20.13 17.82 -62.34
CA ALA A 114 18.84 17.96 -61.68
C ALA A 114 17.94 16.71 -61.65
N GLU A 115 17.08 16.61 -60.65
CA GLU A 115 15.61 16.72 -60.77
C GLU A 115 14.92 16.32 -59.46
N GLU A 116 13.86 17.06 -59.15
CA GLU A 116 12.80 16.82 -58.15
C GLU A 116 13.21 16.87 -56.66
N ALA A 117 12.57 17.79 -55.94
CA ALA A 117 12.63 17.89 -54.49
C ALA A 117 11.47 17.10 -53.85
N PRO A 118 11.73 16.03 -53.07
CA PRO A 118 10.77 15.44 -52.15
C PRO A 118 11.23 15.75 -50.71
N GLY A 119 11.17 17.02 -50.31
CA GLY A 119 11.68 17.46 -49.00
C GLY A 119 10.66 17.37 -47.87
N GLU A 120 9.37 17.46 -48.19
CA GLU A 120 8.32 17.70 -47.18
C GLU A 120 7.60 16.41 -46.76
N GLU A 121 7.31 15.51 -47.71
CA GLU A 121 6.59 14.25 -47.46
C GLU A 121 7.39 13.29 -46.57
N SER A 122 8.70 13.17 -46.80
CA SER A 122 9.58 12.34 -45.97
C SER A 122 9.69 12.84 -44.52
N SER A 123 9.60 14.15 -44.31
CA SER A 123 9.60 14.74 -42.96
C SER A 123 8.28 14.50 -42.20
N LEU A 124 7.17 14.47 -42.94
CA LEU A 124 5.83 14.23 -42.42
C LEU A 124 5.64 12.75 -42.09
N GLU A 125 6.10 11.84 -42.96
CA GLU A 125 6.10 10.39 -42.72
C GLU A 125 6.91 10.04 -41.47
N ALA A 126 8.14 10.56 -41.34
CA ALA A 126 8.96 10.36 -40.16
C ALA A 126 8.35 10.97 -38.87
N LEU A 127 7.54 12.03 -38.99
CA LEU A 127 6.80 12.60 -37.87
C LEU A 127 5.61 11.72 -37.48
N LEU A 128 4.87 11.18 -38.45
CA LEU A 128 3.76 10.25 -38.22
C LEU A 128 4.26 8.97 -37.56
N ASP A 129 5.36 8.38 -38.02
CA ASP A 129 5.95 7.19 -37.41
C ASP A 129 6.36 7.44 -35.95
N LYS A 130 6.93 8.62 -35.67
CA LYS A 130 7.27 9.01 -34.29
C LYS A 130 6.04 9.20 -33.41
N LEU A 131 4.95 9.73 -33.95
CA LEU A 131 3.68 9.89 -33.23
C LEU A 131 3.00 8.54 -33.00
N LEU A 132 3.04 7.65 -33.99
CA LEU A 132 2.53 6.29 -33.90
C LEU A 132 3.29 5.49 -32.82
N LEU A 133 4.63 5.51 -32.84
CA LEU A 133 5.46 4.90 -31.81
C LEU A 133 5.15 5.42 -30.40
N LYS A 134 4.84 6.71 -30.27
CA LYS A 134 4.43 7.30 -28.98
C LYS A 134 3.04 6.82 -28.56
N ALA A 135 2.10 6.72 -29.49
CA ALA A 135 0.75 6.24 -29.21
C ALA A 135 0.77 4.76 -28.80
N GLU A 136 1.53 3.91 -29.48
CA GLU A 136 1.73 2.51 -29.13
C GLU A 136 2.39 2.34 -27.75
N ALA A 137 3.40 3.15 -27.43
CA ALA A 137 4.01 3.14 -26.10
C ALA A 137 3.02 3.56 -25.00
N GLN A 138 2.16 4.55 -25.28
CA GLN A 138 1.12 4.99 -24.36
C GLN A 138 0.02 3.94 -24.19
N GLU A 139 -0.33 3.20 -25.24
CA GLU A 139 -1.29 2.10 -25.17
C GLU A 139 -0.86 1.03 -24.17
N VAL A 140 0.42 0.63 -24.20
CA VAL A 140 0.97 -0.35 -23.24
C VAL A 140 0.82 0.16 -21.80
N ILE A 141 1.15 1.42 -21.55
CA ILE A 141 1.03 2.03 -20.21
C ILE A 141 -0.44 2.06 -19.76
N ILE A 142 -1.35 2.44 -20.65
CA ILE A 142 -2.79 2.46 -20.34
C ILE A 142 -3.29 1.05 -20.02
N GLN A 143 -2.85 0.05 -20.79
CA GLN A 143 -3.21 -1.34 -20.56
C GLN A 143 -2.67 -1.83 -19.21
N ASP A 144 -1.43 -1.52 -18.87
CA ASP A 144 -0.83 -1.89 -17.58
C ASP A 144 -1.57 -1.26 -16.40
N VAL A 145 -1.95 0.03 -16.51
CA VAL A 145 -2.73 0.72 -15.48
C VAL A 145 -4.13 0.12 -15.37
N SER A 146 -4.78 -0.21 -16.50
CA SER A 146 -6.08 -0.89 -16.50
C SER A 146 -6.01 -2.23 -15.79
N ASN A 147 -5.00 -3.05 -16.11
CA ASN A 147 -4.78 -4.35 -15.47
C ASN A 147 -4.57 -4.19 -13.95
N LEU A 148 -3.83 -3.16 -13.52
CA LEU A 148 -3.64 -2.88 -12.10
C LEU A 148 -4.95 -2.48 -11.40
N CYS A 149 -5.80 -1.69 -12.06
CA CYS A 149 -7.13 -1.35 -11.56
C CYS A 149 -8.01 -2.59 -11.42
N ASP A 150 -8.02 -3.50 -12.40
CA ASP A 150 -8.78 -4.75 -12.35
C ASP A 150 -8.32 -5.64 -11.18
N VAL A 151 -7.01 -5.75 -10.98
CA VAL A 151 -6.44 -6.49 -9.84
C VAL A 151 -6.86 -5.84 -8.52
N ALA A 152 -6.76 -4.52 -8.40
CA ALA A 152 -7.15 -3.80 -7.19
C ALA A 152 -8.65 -3.99 -6.88
N GLU A 153 -9.51 -3.90 -7.89
CA GLU A 153 -10.95 -4.11 -7.74
C GLU A 153 -11.26 -5.56 -7.32
N SER A 154 -10.57 -6.55 -7.89
CA SER A 154 -10.73 -7.95 -7.50
C SER A 154 -10.34 -8.22 -6.04
N LEU A 155 -9.24 -7.63 -5.57
CA LEU A 155 -8.79 -7.75 -4.18
C LEU A 155 -9.76 -7.09 -3.21
N CYS A 156 -10.26 -5.90 -3.56
CA CYS A 156 -11.28 -5.20 -2.77
C CYS A 156 -12.57 -6.03 -2.67
N LYS A 157 -13.06 -6.57 -3.80
CA LYS A 157 -14.24 -7.44 -3.84
C LYS A 157 -14.04 -8.69 -2.98
N SER A 158 -12.90 -9.39 -3.13
CA SER A 158 -12.61 -10.60 -2.33
C SER A 158 -12.66 -10.29 -0.83
N ARG A 159 -12.00 -9.21 -0.40
CA ARG A 159 -11.96 -8.83 1.01
C ARG A 159 -13.33 -8.41 1.54
N GLU A 160 -14.13 -7.72 0.73
CA GLU A 160 -15.49 -7.35 1.09
C GLU A 160 -16.37 -8.59 1.28
N GLU A 161 -16.29 -9.56 0.36
CA GLU A 161 -17.04 -10.81 0.46
C GLU A 161 -16.58 -11.66 1.66
N GLU A 162 -15.28 -11.75 1.92
CA GLU A 162 -14.75 -12.40 3.14
C GLU A 162 -15.29 -11.75 4.41
N PHE A 163 -15.35 -10.42 4.45
CA PHE A 163 -15.89 -9.69 5.59
C PHE A 163 -17.39 -9.93 5.75
N LYS A 164 -18.17 -9.88 4.67
CA LYS A 164 -19.60 -10.22 4.68
C LYS A 164 -19.82 -11.64 5.19
N GLN A 165 -19.05 -12.59 4.70
CA GLN A 165 -19.14 -13.98 5.12
C GLN A 165 -18.82 -14.12 6.61
N SER A 166 -17.80 -13.43 7.11
CA SER A 166 -17.46 -13.44 8.54
C SER A 166 -18.58 -12.91 9.44
N LEU A 167 -19.39 -11.97 8.95
CA LEU A 167 -20.55 -11.45 9.68
C LEU A 167 -21.73 -12.43 9.65
N ILE A 168 -21.94 -13.13 8.53
CA ILE A 168 -22.99 -14.14 8.38
C ILE A 168 -22.68 -15.38 9.24
N ASP A 169 -21.41 -15.78 9.31
CA ASP A 169 -20.96 -16.96 10.03
C ASP A 169 -20.91 -16.74 11.56
N LEU A 170 -21.32 -15.57 12.07
CA LEU A 170 -21.37 -15.32 13.50
C LEU A 170 -22.45 -16.21 14.16
N PRO A 171 -22.11 -16.90 15.27
CA PRO A 171 -23.02 -17.84 15.94
C PRO A 171 -24.29 -17.19 16.52
N ILE A 172 -24.27 -15.87 16.73
CA ILE A 172 -25.46 -15.08 17.10
C ILE A 172 -26.58 -15.14 16.05
N TRP A 173 -26.25 -15.37 14.77
CA TRP A 173 -27.24 -15.53 13.71
C TRP A 173 -27.77 -16.96 13.58
N ALA A 174 -27.09 -17.95 14.15
CA ALA A 174 -27.51 -19.35 14.12
C ALA A 174 -28.78 -19.62 14.95
N SER A 175 -29.08 -18.75 15.92
CA SER A 175 -30.28 -18.82 16.75
C SER A 175 -31.18 -17.58 16.55
N ALA A 176 -31.38 -17.16 15.29
CA ALA A 176 -32.28 -16.07 14.96
C ALA A 176 -33.69 -16.20 15.60
N PRO A 177 -34.31 -17.40 15.71
CA PRO A 177 -35.58 -17.55 16.41
C PRO A 177 -35.50 -17.25 17.91
N ASP A 178 -34.42 -17.67 18.58
CA ASP A 178 -34.22 -17.46 20.02
C ASP A 178 -33.89 -16.00 20.33
N LEU A 179 -33.15 -15.34 19.43
CA LEU A 179 -32.88 -13.90 19.51
C LEU A 179 -34.19 -13.10 19.37
N MET A 180 -35.04 -13.46 18.41
CA MET A 180 -36.33 -12.81 18.21
C MET A 180 -37.30 -13.08 19.36
N ALA A 181 -37.28 -14.29 19.94
CA ALA A 181 -38.07 -14.61 21.13
C ALA A 181 -37.62 -13.80 22.36
N ALA A 182 -36.31 -13.68 22.60
CA ALA A 182 -35.77 -12.87 23.71
C ALA A 182 -36.05 -11.36 23.57
N LEU A 183 -36.26 -10.87 22.34
CA LEU A 183 -36.63 -9.47 22.06
C LEU A 183 -38.15 -9.24 22.02
N SER A 184 -38.95 -10.30 21.95
CA SER A 184 -40.42 -10.23 21.88
C SER A 184 -41.11 -10.56 23.21
N ASP A 185 -40.35 -10.88 24.25
CA ASP A 185 -40.87 -11.08 25.60
C ASP A 185 -40.99 -9.71 26.30
N ASP A 186 -42.24 -9.20 26.29
CA ASP A 186 -42.80 -8.14 27.16
C ASP A 186 -43.88 -8.77 28.05
#